data_AF-A0A380K8T8-F1
#
_entry.id   AF-A0A380K8T8-F1
#
_cell.length_a   1.000
_cell.length_b   1.000
_cell.length_c   1.000
_cell.angle_alpha   90.00
_cell.angle_beta   90.00
_cell.angle_gamma   90.00
#
_symmetry.space_group_name_H-M   'P 1'
#
loop_
_entity.id
_entity.type
_entity.pdbx_description
1 polymer ?
#
loop_
_entity_poly.entity_id
_entity_poly.type
_entity_poly.pdbx_seq_one_letter_code
_entity_poly.pdbx_strand_id
1 'polypeptide(L)'
;MARGYRLLTDEQHAYFIKIQRGKIAREVARLMNEKFRMNLTGDQIKNYRTRHGVSSGNDGRFKKGLIPHNKGKKYPNMKPNSGQFKKGNRPPNHLPVGTVKKDAYGYWKIKVADPNCWEFVHRREWEKHNGPIPSDSYIAFLDKNKDNCTIDNLALVKKSEMPQMIKNKYFTESPELTKAGIGVVRLRRKLKELQDNNDRK
;
A
#
# COMPACT_ATOMS: atom_id res chain seq x y z
N MET A 1 -42.87 -14.77 6.26
CA MET A 1 -41.73 -15.62 6.64
C MET A 1 -41.15 -16.26 5.40
N ALA A 2 -40.05 -15.73 4.85
CA ALA A 2 -39.38 -16.36 3.71
C ALA A 2 -38.82 -17.72 4.18
N ARG A 3 -39.33 -18.83 3.60
CA ARG A 3 -38.73 -20.16 3.82
C ARG A 3 -37.29 -20.09 3.34
N GLY A 4 -36.33 -20.06 4.27
CA GLY A 4 -34.92 -20.10 3.93
C GLY A 4 -34.66 -21.31 3.04
N TYR A 5 -34.12 -21.07 1.84
CA TYR A 5 -33.87 -22.13 0.87
C TYR A 5 -32.88 -23.14 1.46
N ARG A 6 -33.37 -24.35 1.75
CA ARG A 6 -32.56 -25.45 2.28
C ARG A 6 -31.83 -26.13 1.12
N LEU A 7 -30.49 -26.07 1.14
CA LEU A 7 -29.64 -26.57 0.06
C LEU A 7 -29.72 -28.10 -0.12
N LEU A 8 -29.84 -28.85 0.97
CA LEU A 8 -29.88 -30.32 0.98
C LEU A 8 -31.12 -30.81 1.73
N THR A 9 -31.77 -31.86 1.22
CA THR A 9 -32.82 -32.61 1.94
C THR A 9 -32.26 -33.32 3.18
N ASP A 10 -33.12 -33.86 4.05
CA ASP A 10 -32.66 -34.62 5.23
C ASP A 10 -31.83 -35.85 4.85
N GLU A 11 -32.24 -36.59 3.82
CA GLU A 11 -31.49 -37.74 3.30
C GLU A 11 -30.12 -37.33 2.75
N GLN A 12 -30.08 -36.24 1.97
CA GLN A 12 -28.84 -35.69 1.42
C GLN A 12 -27.91 -35.18 2.52
N HIS A 13 -28.47 -34.56 3.57
CA HIS A 13 -27.70 -34.13 4.73
C HIS A 13 -27.09 -35.31 5.49
N ALA A 14 -27.88 -36.37 5.76
CA ALA A 14 -27.38 -37.57 6.43
C ALA A 14 -26.24 -38.22 5.65
N TYR A 15 -26.38 -38.32 4.32
CA TYR A 15 -25.30 -38.81 3.47
C TYR A 15 -24.08 -37.89 3.48
N PHE A 16 -24.28 -36.57 3.42
CA PHE A 16 -23.21 -35.58 3.51
C PHE A 16 -22.39 -35.76 4.80
N ILE A 17 -23.03 -35.88 5.97
CA ILE A 17 -22.35 -36.09 7.25
C ILE A 17 -21.50 -37.36 7.23
N LYS A 18 -21.99 -38.45 6.62
CA LYS A 18 -21.26 -39.72 6.49
C LYS A 18 -19.97 -39.58 5.67
N ILE A 19 -19.98 -38.80 4.59
CA ILE A 19 -18.85 -38.76 3.64
C ILE A 19 -17.84 -37.64 3.89
N GLN A 20 -18.24 -36.59 4.62
CA GLN A 20 -17.53 -35.30 4.60
C GLN A 20 -16.13 -35.31 5.24
N ARG A 21 -15.88 -36.20 6.21
CA ARG A 21 -14.64 -36.23 7.00
C ARG A 21 -13.45 -36.63 6.13
N GLY A 22 -12.34 -35.90 6.26
CA GLY A 22 -11.09 -36.12 5.53
C GLY A 22 -11.09 -35.68 4.07
N LYS A 23 -12.22 -35.19 3.53
CA LYS A 23 -12.36 -34.84 2.11
C LYS A 23 -12.41 -33.34 1.87
N ILE A 24 -11.77 -32.90 0.78
CA ILE A 24 -11.87 -31.52 0.32
C ILE A 24 -13.29 -31.23 -0.21
N ALA A 25 -13.73 -29.98 -0.16
CA ALA A 25 -15.11 -29.62 -0.50
C ALA A 25 -15.51 -30.00 -1.94
N ARG A 26 -14.56 -29.90 -2.89
CA ARG A 26 -14.76 -30.29 -4.29
C ARG A 26 -15.03 -31.79 -4.45
N GLU A 27 -14.35 -32.63 -3.66
CA GLU A 27 -14.53 -34.08 -3.69
C GLU A 27 -15.90 -34.48 -3.14
N VAL A 28 -16.32 -33.84 -2.03
CA VAL A 28 -17.66 -34.04 -1.47
C VAL A 28 -18.74 -33.57 -2.45
N ALA A 29 -18.55 -32.44 -3.12
CA ALA A 29 -19.47 -31.97 -4.16
C ALA A 29 -19.62 -33.02 -5.28
N ARG A 30 -18.51 -33.59 -5.77
CA ARG A 30 -18.52 -34.66 -6.77
C ARG A 30 -19.33 -35.87 -6.31
N LEU A 31 -19.10 -36.36 -5.09
CA LEU A 31 -19.82 -37.52 -4.53
C LEU A 31 -21.32 -37.27 -4.33
N MET A 32 -21.69 -36.05 -3.92
CA MET A 32 -23.09 -35.64 -3.80
C MET A 32 -23.77 -35.56 -5.17
N ASN A 33 -23.09 -34.98 -6.16
CA ASN A 33 -23.59 -34.84 -7.52
C ASN A 33 -23.77 -36.19 -8.20
N GLU A 34 -22.83 -37.12 -8.02
CA GLU A 34 -22.90 -38.47 -8.56
C GLU A 34 -24.05 -39.28 -7.94
N LYS A 35 -24.19 -39.25 -6.61
CA LYS A 35 -25.22 -40.04 -5.91
C LYS A 35 -26.64 -39.50 -6.11
N PHE A 36 -26.81 -38.18 -6.04
CA PHE A 36 -28.13 -37.54 -6.03
C PHE A 36 -28.46 -36.80 -7.33
N ARG A 37 -27.62 -36.94 -8.37
CA ARG A 37 -27.76 -36.24 -9.66
C ARG A 37 -27.92 -34.72 -9.50
N MET A 38 -27.07 -34.15 -8.65
CA MET A 38 -27.08 -32.71 -8.32
C MET A 38 -26.00 -31.95 -9.10
N ASN A 39 -26.06 -30.62 -9.04
CA ASN A 39 -25.06 -29.70 -9.59
C ASN A 39 -24.43 -28.81 -8.51
N LEU A 40 -23.99 -29.42 -7.41
CA LEU A 40 -23.32 -28.71 -6.32
C LEU A 40 -21.89 -28.31 -6.68
N THR A 41 -21.51 -27.11 -6.28
CA THR A 41 -20.13 -26.62 -6.36
C THR A 41 -19.36 -26.87 -5.07
N GLY A 42 -18.02 -26.84 -5.15
CA GLY A 42 -17.17 -26.92 -3.95
C GLY A 42 -17.46 -25.79 -2.95
N ASP A 43 -17.80 -24.60 -3.43
CA ASP A 43 -18.14 -23.45 -2.58
C ASP A 43 -19.49 -23.62 -1.88
N GLN A 44 -20.48 -24.21 -2.56
CA GLN A 44 -21.76 -24.56 -1.92
C GLN A 44 -21.56 -25.54 -0.77
N ILE A 45 -20.74 -26.57 -0.95
CA ILE A 45 -20.37 -27.51 0.13
C ILE A 45 -19.58 -26.82 1.24
N LYS A 46 -18.64 -25.94 0.91
CA LYS A 46 -17.87 -25.15 1.89
C LYS A 46 -18.80 -24.28 2.74
N ASN A 47 -19.71 -23.55 2.12
CA ASN A 47 -20.67 -22.70 2.82
C ASN A 47 -21.66 -23.52 3.65
N TYR A 48 -22.07 -24.68 3.13
CA TYR A 48 -22.94 -25.62 3.86
C TYR A 48 -22.26 -26.15 5.13
N ARG A 49 -20.98 -26.55 5.06
CA ARG A 49 -20.17 -26.92 6.23
C ARG A 49 -20.18 -25.85 7.30
N THR A 50 -19.89 -24.60 6.91
CA THR A 50 -19.86 -23.45 7.84
C THR A 50 -21.22 -23.22 8.49
N ARG A 51 -22.31 -23.24 7.73
CA ARG A 51 -23.67 -23.00 8.25
C ARG A 51 -24.16 -24.10 9.20
N HIS A 52 -23.70 -25.32 9.02
CA HIS A 52 -24.09 -26.48 9.83
C HIS A 52 -23.05 -26.88 10.88
N GLY A 53 -21.99 -26.10 11.08
CA GLY A 53 -20.95 -26.39 12.08
C GLY A 53 -20.14 -27.66 11.81
N VAL A 54 -20.07 -28.10 10.55
CA VAL A 54 -19.44 -29.38 10.17
C VAL A 54 -18.00 -29.17 9.73
N SER A 55 -17.04 -29.72 10.47
CA SER A 55 -15.61 -29.68 10.11
C SER A 55 -15.19 -30.90 9.29
N SER A 56 -14.44 -30.66 8.21
CA SER A 56 -13.81 -31.72 7.42
C SER A 56 -12.67 -32.44 8.13
N GLY A 57 -12.13 -31.86 9.22
CA GLY A 57 -10.95 -32.37 9.90
C GLY A 57 -9.64 -32.23 9.12
N ASN A 58 -9.67 -31.60 7.93
CA ASN A 58 -8.48 -31.24 7.18
C ASN A 58 -8.05 -29.82 7.60
N ASP A 59 -6.87 -29.70 8.22
CA ASP A 59 -6.34 -28.44 8.75
C ASP A 59 -5.52 -27.64 7.72
N GLY A 60 -5.34 -28.19 6.52
CA GLY A 60 -4.58 -27.57 5.44
C GLY A 60 -3.08 -27.46 5.72
N ARG A 61 -2.57 -28.07 6.79
CA ARG A 61 -1.15 -28.04 7.14
C ARG A 61 -0.39 -29.10 6.36
N PHE A 62 0.84 -28.78 5.97
CA PHE A 62 1.75 -29.79 5.47
C PHE A 62 2.10 -30.76 6.60
N LYS A 63 1.97 -32.06 6.34
CA LYS A 63 2.34 -33.09 7.32
C LYS A 63 3.86 -33.02 7.56
N LYS A 64 4.29 -33.19 8.82
CA LYS A 64 5.71 -33.24 9.19
C LYS A 64 6.40 -34.33 8.37
N GLY A 65 7.51 -33.98 7.72
CA GLY A 65 8.27 -34.88 6.84
C GLY A 65 7.87 -34.83 5.36
N LEU A 66 6.84 -34.07 4.98
CA LEU A 66 6.51 -33.88 3.57
C LEU A 66 7.64 -33.12 2.86
N ILE A 67 8.24 -33.75 1.85
CA ILE A 67 9.24 -33.12 0.99
C ILE A 67 8.51 -32.32 -0.09
N PRO A 68 8.71 -30.99 -0.18
CA PRO A 68 8.16 -30.20 -1.28
C PRO A 68 8.60 -30.74 -2.63
N HIS A 69 7.70 -30.75 -3.62
CA HIS A 69 7.97 -31.25 -4.98
C HIS A 69 9.15 -30.55 -5.69
N ASN A 70 9.57 -29.39 -5.18
CA ASN A 70 10.67 -28.58 -5.69
C ASN A 70 11.98 -28.73 -4.88
N LYS A 71 12.02 -29.52 -3.79
CA LYS A 71 13.23 -29.73 -3.01
C LYS A 71 14.31 -30.41 -3.86
N GLY A 72 15.49 -29.80 -3.94
CA GLY A 72 16.65 -30.35 -4.66
C GLY A 72 16.64 -30.19 -6.18
N LYS A 73 15.57 -29.65 -6.79
CA LYS A 73 15.54 -29.37 -8.22
C LYS A 73 16.33 -28.09 -8.53
N LYS A 74 17.44 -28.21 -9.25
CA LYS A 74 18.22 -27.10 -9.82
C LYS A 74 17.84 -26.87 -11.29
N TYR A 75 18.20 -25.72 -11.85
CA TYR A 75 17.98 -25.36 -13.26
C TYR A 75 18.47 -26.48 -14.21
N PRO A 76 17.78 -26.79 -15.36
CA PRO A 76 16.75 -26.00 -16.08
C PRO A 76 15.28 -26.26 -15.70
N ASN A 77 14.99 -27.22 -14.81
CA ASN A 77 13.62 -27.65 -14.54
C ASN A 77 12.85 -26.77 -13.52
N MET A 78 13.18 -25.48 -13.42
CA MET A 78 12.56 -24.50 -12.52
C MET A 78 12.19 -23.20 -13.24
N LYS A 79 11.09 -22.54 -12.84
CA LYS A 79 10.80 -21.16 -13.23
C LYS A 79 11.91 -20.23 -12.72
N PRO A 80 12.25 -19.14 -13.43
CA PRO A 80 13.33 -18.24 -13.02
C PRO A 80 13.18 -17.80 -11.56
N ASN A 81 14.23 -17.98 -10.76
CA ASN A 81 14.27 -17.61 -9.34
C ASN A 81 15.37 -16.56 -9.08
N SER A 82 15.37 -15.97 -7.89
CA SER A 82 16.34 -14.93 -7.50
C SER A 82 17.78 -15.44 -7.64
N GLY A 83 18.60 -14.72 -8.41
CA GLY A 83 20.03 -15.03 -8.65
C GLY A 83 20.41 -15.37 -10.09
N GLN A 84 19.45 -15.41 -11.03
CA GLN A 84 19.69 -15.78 -12.43
C GLN A 84 19.98 -14.62 -13.40
N PHE A 85 19.98 -13.37 -12.93
CA PHE A 85 20.33 -12.26 -13.80
C PHE A 85 21.81 -12.33 -14.16
N LYS A 86 22.12 -12.36 -15.45
CA LYS A 86 23.51 -12.25 -15.93
C LYS A 86 24.12 -10.97 -15.34
N LYS A 87 25.39 -11.03 -14.91
CA LYS A 87 26.12 -9.84 -14.46
C LYS A 87 26.03 -8.75 -15.53
N GLY A 88 25.64 -7.54 -15.14
CA GLY A 88 25.40 -6.43 -16.07
C GLY A 88 23.98 -6.34 -16.63
N ASN A 89 23.08 -7.27 -16.32
CA ASN A 89 21.69 -7.17 -16.72
C ASN A 89 21.01 -5.97 -16.03
N ARG A 90 20.60 -4.98 -16.83
CA ARG A 90 19.84 -3.82 -16.36
C ARG A 90 18.36 -4.01 -16.73
N PRO A 91 17.42 -3.69 -15.82
CA PRO A 91 16.00 -3.75 -16.16
C PRO A 91 15.70 -2.75 -17.29
N PRO A 92 14.70 -3.01 -18.15
CA PRO A 92 14.36 -2.13 -19.27
C PRO A 92 13.98 -0.70 -18.81
N ASN A 93 13.50 -0.55 -17.58
CA ASN A 93 13.11 0.74 -17.01
C ASN A 93 14.27 1.47 -16.31
N HIS A 94 15.51 0.98 -16.47
CA HIS A 94 16.69 1.66 -15.95
C HIS A 94 16.87 3.00 -16.65
N LEU A 95 17.07 4.06 -15.86
CA LEU A 95 17.38 5.40 -16.34
C LEU A 95 18.79 5.79 -15.89
N PRO A 96 19.60 6.48 -16.73
CA PRO A 96 20.94 6.91 -16.33
C PRO A 96 20.91 7.98 -15.23
N VAL A 97 22.00 8.08 -14.47
CA VAL A 97 22.23 9.20 -13.53
C VAL A 97 22.17 10.52 -14.30
N GLY A 98 21.58 11.55 -13.69
CA GLY A 98 21.28 12.84 -14.32
C GLY A 98 19.88 12.92 -14.96
N THR A 99 19.18 11.80 -15.15
CA THR A 99 17.81 11.82 -15.69
C THR A 99 16.88 12.63 -14.76
N VAL A 100 16.17 13.60 -15.34
CA VAL A 100 15.14 14.40 -14.65
C VAL A 100 13.76 13.92 -15.09
N LYS A 101 12.85 13.66 -14.15
CA LYS A 101 11.45 13.30 -14.45
C LYS A 101 10.48 13.72 -13.36
N LYS A 102 9.20 13.85 -13.71
CA LYS A 102 8.12 14.01 -12.73
C LYS A 102 7.80 12.68 -12.03
N ASP A 103 7.41 12.75 -10.76
CA ASP A 103 6.81 11.63 -10.04
C ASP A 103 5.29 11.56 -10.28
N ALA A 104 4.62 10.60 -9.64
CA ALA A 104 3.16 10.43 -9.75
C ALA A 104 2.36 11.62 -9.17
N TYR A 105 2.99 12.47 -8.35
CA TYR A 105 2.40 13.63 -7.71
C TYR A 105 2.80 14.95 -8.40
N GLY A 106 3.51 14.89 -9.53
CA GLY A 106 3.92 16.03 -10.34
C GLY A 106 5.19 16.76 -9.86
N TYR A 107 5.95 16.22 -8.90
CA TYR A 107 7.22 16.80 -8.48
C TYR A 107 8.38 16.35 -9.35
N TRP A 108 9.24 17.29 -9.74
CA TRP A 108 10.50 16.97 -10.41
C TRP A 108 11.48 16.28 -9.47
N LYS A 109 12.08 15.20 -9.97
CA LYS A 109 13.20 14.49 -9.34
C LYS A 109 14.32 14.23 -10.33
N ILE A 110 15.55 14.27 -9.84
CA ILE A 110 16.76 13.95 -10.60
C ILE A 110 17.40 12.69 -10.04
N LYS A 111 17.83 11.79 -10.91
CA LYS A 111 18.58 10.60 -10.51
C LYS A 111 20.01 11.00 -10.17
N VAL A 112 20.45 10.76 -8.93
CA VAL A 112 21.78 11.18 -8.44
C VAL A 112 22.77 10.02 -8.37
N ALA A 113 22.30 8.78 -8.21
CA ALA A 113 23.15 7.59 -8.21
C ALA A 113 22.35 6.32 -8.60
N ASP A 114 23.09 5.28 -8.96
CA ASP A 114 22.56 3.94 -9.22
C ASP A 114 22.42 3.11 -7.93
N PRO A 115 21.48 2.15 -7.87
CA PRO A 115 20.51 1.79 -8.92
C PRO A 115 19.26 2.69 -8.94
N ASN A 116 18.84 3.26 -7.80
CA ASN A 116 17.58 4.00 -7.65
C ASN A 116 17.67 5.15 -6.63
N CYS A 117 18.76 5.92 -6.64
CA CYS A 117 18.89 7.11 -5.80
C CYS A 117 18.35 8.34 -6.56
N TRP A 118 17.26 8.91 -6.06
CA TRP A 118 16.58 10.06 -6.64
C TRP A 118 16.42 11.16 -5.60
N GLU A 119 16.65 12.40 -6.01
CA GLU A 119 16.43 13.58 -5.18
C GLU A 119 15.38 14.48 -5.82
N PHE A 120 14.56 15.12 -4.98
CA PHE A 120 13.59 16.10 -5.47
C PHE A 120 14.28 17.42 -5.82
N VAL A 121 14.00 17.96 -7.00
CA VAL A 121 14.66 19.16 -7.53
C VAL A 121 14.45 20.37 -6.61
N HIS A 122 13.22 20.60 -6.14
CA HIS A 122 12.92 21.70 -5.22
C HIS A 122 13.64 21.60 -3.88
N ARG A 123 13.85 20.38 -3.35
CA ARG A 123 14.61 20.20 -2.11
C ARG A 123 16.10 20.46 -2.34
N ARG A 124 16.64 19.89 -3.42
CA ARG A 124 18.03 20.10 -3.81
C ARG A 124 18.32 21.59 -4.02
N GLU A 125 17.42 22.32 -4.67
CA GLU A 125 17.60 23.76 -4.88
C GLU A 125 17.53 24.55 -3.57
N TRP A 126 16.60 24.21 -2.67
CA TRP A 126 16.58 24.79 -1.33
C TRP A 126 17.89 24.55 -0.57
N GLU A 127 18.35 23.31 -0.54
CA GLU A 127 19.52 22.89 0.24
C GLU A 127 20.83 23.54 -0.24
N LYS A 128 20.98 23.77 -1.55
CA LYS A 128 22.11 24.53 -2.10
C LYS A 128 22.22 25.95 -1.55
N HIS A 129 21.08 26.61 -1.31
CA HIS A 129 21.03 28.03 -0.93
C HIS A 129 20.88 28.25 0.58
N ASN A 130 20.13 27.40 1.28
CA ASN A 130 19.75 27.61 2.69
C ASN A 130 20.29 26.52 3.63
N GLY A 131 20.94 25.48 3.10
CA GLY A 131 21.40 24.34 3.87
C GLY A 131 20.30 23.30 4.14
N PRO A 132 20.57 22.33 5.04
CA PRO A 132 19.76 21.13 5.19
C PRO A 132 18.32 21.43 5.63
N ILE A 133 17.36 20.70 5.06
CA ILE A 133 15.95 20.82 5.43
C ILE A 133 15.71 20.10 6.77
N PRO A 134 15.26 20.80 7.83
CA PRO A 134 14.96 20.18 9.11
C PRO A 134 13.88 19.09 8.99
N SER A 135 14.00 18.03 9.79
CA SER A 135 13.06 16.89 9.75
C SER A 135 11.63 17.27 10.10
N ASP A 136 11.42 18.38 10.80
CA ASP A 136 10.11 18.90 11.19
C ASP A 136 9.49 19.85 10.16
N SER A 137 10.10 20.00 8.99
CA SER A 137 9.76 21.02 8.00
C SER A 137 9.56 20.45 6.59
N TYR A 138 8.88 21.22 5.74
CA TYR A 138 8.62 20.92 4.34
C TYR A 138 8.98 22.12 3.47
N ILE A 139 9.26 21.86 2.19
CA ILE A 139 9.38 22.90 1.18
C ILE A 139 8.02 23.08 0.50
N ALA A 140 7.49 24.29 0.57
CA ALA A 140 6.27 24.71 -0.10
C ALA A 140 6.62 25.57 -1.33
N PHE A 141 5.82 25.44 -2.38
CA PHE A 141 5.84 26.29 -3.57
C PHE A 141 4.89 27.45 -3.32
N LEU A 142 5.40 28.68 -3.33
CA LEU A 142 4.64 29.87 -2.98
C LEU A 142 3.51 30.15 -4.00
N ASP A 143 3.73 29.86 -5.29
CA ASP A 143 2.75 29.94 -6.39
C ASP A 143 1.93 28.65 -6.62
N LYS A 144 2.13 27.59 -5.83
CA LYS A 144 1.59 26.22 -6.06
C LYS A 144 2.06 25.53 -7.36
N ASN A 145 2.89 26.17 -8.17
CA ASN A 145 3.40 25.61 -9.41
C ASN A 145 4.64 24.75 -9.15
N LYS A 146 4.48 23.43 -9.25
CA LYS A 146 5.57 22.46 -9.03
C LYS A 146 6.64 22.49 -10.11
N ASP A 147 6.39 23.16 -11.24
CA ASP A 147 7.39 23.39 -12.29
C ASP A 147 8.31 24.56 -11.94
N ASN A 148 7.88 25.48 -11.08
CA ASN A 148 8.68 26.61 -10.62
C ASN A 148 9.50 26.26 -9.38
N CYS A 149 10.65 25.63 -9.58
CA CYS A 149 11.59 25.26 -8.51
C CYS A 149 12.63 26.38 -8.20
N THR A 150 12.39 27.63 -8.60
CA THR A 150 13.30 28.75 -8.29
C THR A 150 13.33 29.03 -6.79
N ILE A 151 14.49 29.42 -6.26
CA ILE A 151 14.65 29.58 -4.82
C ILE A 151 13.69 30.60 -4.22
N ASP A 152 13.40 31.69 -4.94
CA ASP A 152 12.48 32.75 -4.50
C ASP A 152 11.02 32.29 -4.39
N ASN A 153 10.65 31.23 -5.11
CA ASN A 153 9.33 30.61 -5.06
C ASN A 153 9.24 29.48 -4.02
N LEU A 154 10.34 29.14 -3.34
CA LEU A 154 10.34 28.09 -2.34
C LEU A 154 10.32 28.69 -0.93
N ALA A 155 9.60 28.03 -0.03
CA ALA A 155 9.58 28.42 1.37
C ALA A 155 9.62 27.20 2.29
N LEU A 156 10.43 27.28 3.35
CA LEU A 156 10.43 26.31 4.43
C LEU A 156 9.22 26.54 5.35
N VAL A 157 8.37 25.54 5.50
CA VAL A 157 7.16 25.58 6.33
C VAL A 157 7.21 24.42 7.32
N LYS A 158 7.01 24.70 8.61
CA LYS A 158 7.02 23.65 9.64
C LYS A 158 5.79 22.75 9.49
N LYS A 159 5.95 21.45 9.79
CA LYS A 159 4.86 20.45 9.87
C LYS A 159 3.68 20.94 10.70
N SER A 160 3.96 21.64 11.78
CA SER A 160 2.97 22.18 12.72
C SER A 160 2.25 23.45 12.21
N GLU A 161 2.74 24.10 11.14
CA GLU A 161 2.09 25.24 10.47
C GLU A 161 1.08 24.77 9.41
N MET A 162 1.34 23.62 8.78
CA MET A 162 0.56 23.10 7.65
C MET A 162 -0.95 23.00 7.90
N PRO A 163 -1.44 22.50 9.05
CA PRO A 163 -2.88 22.42 9.29
C PRO A 163 -3.58 23.77 9.22
N GLN A 164 -2.96 24.84 9.74
CA GLN A 164 -3.52 26.19 9.69
C GLN A 164 -3.47 26.77 8.28
N MET A 165 -2.37 26.53 7.55
CA MET A 165 -2.24 26.93 6.14
C MET A 165 -3.33 26.30 5.27
N ILE A 166 -3.59 25.00 5.44
CA ILE A 166 -4.60 24.25 4.69
C ILE A 166 -6.02 24.69 5.11
N LYS A 167 -6.31 24.70 6.42
CA LYS A 167 -7.64 25.04 6.95
C LYS A 167 -8.09 26.43 6.51
N ASN A 168 -7.18 27.40 6.51
CA ASN A 168 -7.48 28.78 6.15
C ASN A 168 -7.27 29.08 4.65
N LYS A 169 -6.92 28.06 3.83
CA LYS A 169 -6.68 28.18 2.39
C LYS A 169 -5.64 29.26 2.03
N TYR A 170 -4.56 29.35 2.80
CA TYR A 170 -3.50 30.34 2.59
C TYR A 170 -2.51 29.99 1.47
N PHE A 171 -2.57 28.79 0.92
CA PHE A 171 -1.87 28.48 -0.33
C PHE A 171 -2.67 29.01 -1.51
N THR A 172 -2.16 30.08 -2.13
CA THR A 172 -2.78 30.76 -3.28
C THR A 172 -1.87 30.69 -4.49
N GLU A 173 -2.34 31.16 -5.64
CA GLU A 173 -1.51 31.28 -6.86
C GLU A 173 -0.58 32.50 -6.80
N SER A 174 -0.82 33.44 -5.89
CA SER A 174 0.07 34.58 -5.65
C SER A 174 1.14 34.20 -4.63
N PRO A 175 2.44 34.21 -5.00
CA PRO A 175 3.53 33.96 -4.07
C PRO A 175 3.50 34.85 -2.83
N GLU A 176 3.19 36.12 -3.03
CA GLU A 176 3.17 37.14 -1.99
C GLU A 176 2.10 36.87 -0.94
N LEU A 177 0.88 36.51 -1.38
CA LEU A 177 -0.20 36.16 -0.47
C LEU A 177 0.08 34.87 0.30
N THR A 178 0.67 33.86 -0.37
CA THR A 178 1.08 32.63 0.29
C THR A 178 2.15 32.91 1.35
N LYS A 179 3.14 33.75 1.03
CA LYS A 179 4.20 34.17 1.94
C LYS A 179 3.63 34.95 3.13
N ALA A 180 2.68 35.86 2.90
CA ALA A 180 1.97 36.58 3.96
C ALA A 180 1.17 35.62 4.85
N GLY A 181 0.48 34.63 4.27
CA GLY A 181 -0.25 33.59 5.00
C GLY A 181 0.64 32.76 5.92
N ILE A 182 1.83 32.37 5.45
CA ILE A 182 2.86 31.72 6.29
C ILE A 182 3.24 32.62 7.47
N GLY A 183 3.44 33.92 7.22
CA GLY A 183 3.72 34.93 8.24
C GLY A 183 2.61 35.02 9.30
N VAL A 184 1.34 35.08 8.88
CA VAL A 184 0.17 35.12 9.78
C VAL A 184 0.11 33.87 10.67
N VAL A 185 0.35 32.68 10.10
CA VAL A 185 0.35 31.43 10.88
C VAL A 185 1.48 31.42 11.90
N ARG A 186 2.69 31.86 11.52
CA ARG A 186 3.83 31.98 12.44
C ARG A 186 3.54 32.92 13.60
N LEU A 187 2.97 34.10 13.31
CA LEU A 187 2.60 35.08 14.33
C LEU A 187 1.57 34.51 15.31
N ARG A 188 0.48 33.93 14.81
CA ARG A 188 -0.57 33.32 15.65
C ARG A 188 -0.03 32.23 16.56
N ARG A 189 0.86 31.39 16.02
CA ARG A 189 1.50 30.34 16.82
C ARG A 189 2.39 30.92 17.90
N LYS A 190 3.18 31.93 17.59
CA LYS A 190 4.07 32.55 18.57
C LYS A 190 3.29 33.23 19.70
N LEU A 191 2.17 33.88 19.39
CA LEU A 191 1.25 34.44 20.38
C LEU A 191 0.70 33.35 21.31
N LYS A 192 0.25 32.22 20.74
CA LYS A 192 -0.25 31.09 21.54
C LYS A 192 0.82 30.50 22.46
N GLU A 193 2.04 30.29 21.94
CA GLU A 193 3.16 29.78 22.75
C GLU A 193 3.46 30.69 23.95
N LEU A 194 3.35 32.02 23.80
CA LEU A 194 3.56 32.97 24.89
C LEU A 194 2.41 32.93 25.91
N GLN A 195 1.16 32.83 25.46
CA GLN A 195 0.00 32.66 26.35
C GLN A 195 0.12 31.38 27.18
N ASP A 196 0.37 30.25 26.52
CA ASP A 196 0.52 28.95 27.17
C ASP A 196 1.70 28.95 28.18
N ASN A 197 2.74 29.75 27.95
CA ASN A 197 3.88 29.87 28.87
C ASN A 197 3.58 30.80 30.06
N ASN A 198 2.72 31.80 29.89
CA ASN A 198 2.27 32.66 30.97
C ASN A 198 1.30 31.92 31.90
N ASP A 199 0.41 31.09 31.35
CA ASP A 199 -0.56 30.30 32.12
C ASP A 199 0.09 29.15 32.93
N ARG A 200 1.33 28.80 32.61
CA ARG A 200 2.13 27.75 33.28
C ARG A 200 3.05 28.28 34.38
N LYS A 201 3.16 29.59 34.55
CA LYS A 201 3.91 30.25 35.63
C LYS A 201 2.98 30.59 36.78
#